data_AF-X1HKD6-F1
#
_entry.id   AF-X1HKD6-F1
#
_cell.length_a   1.000
_cell.length_b   1.000
_cell.length_c   1.000
_cell.angle_alpha   90.00
_cell.angle_beta   90.00
_cell.angle_gamma   90.00
#
_symmetry.space_group_name_H-M   'P 1'
#
loop_
_entity.id
_entity.type
_entity.pdbx_description
1 polymer ?
#
loop_
_entity_poly.entity_id
_entity_poly.type
_entity_poly.pdbx_seq_one_letter_code
_entity_poly.pdbx_strand_id
1 'polypeptide(L)'
;MNYVGMEDKMSTMLIGYDVEHWDSKITRVFLQKVRQIHNDLNVPYTLFVVGETLEKNISEFQRIVQDKQIDIQQHTYSHLLLKTVVMESKDKVEIFKGGTLEQIREEVGKTNELLKKYLGVKCIGLTA
;
A
#
# COMPACT_ATOMS: atom_id res chain seq x y z
N MET A 1 -15.87 -39.03 -26.62
CA MET A 1 -16.30 -38.42 -25.35
C MET A 1 -15.41 -37.22 -25.13
N ASN A 2 -15.90 -36.03 -25.51
CA ASN A 2 -15.10 -34.81 -25.52
C ASN A 2 -15.03 -34.28 -24.07
N TYR A 3 -13.82 -34.17 -23.53
CA TYR A 3 -13.58 -33.43 -22.29
C TYR A 3 -13.79 -31.94 -22.58
N VAL A 4 -15.02 -31.48 -22.38
CA VAL A 4 -15.38 -30.07 -22.34
C VAL A 4 -15.28 -29.63 -20.88
N GLY A 5 -14.39 -28.67 -20.58
CA GLY A 5 -14.53 -27.87 -19.36
C GLY A 5 -13.43 -27.97 -18.29
N MET A 6 -12.15 -27.98 -18.67
CA MET A 6 -11.12 -27.43 -17.79
C MET A 6 -10.55 -26.19 -18.47
N GLU A 7 -11.14 -25.02 -18.21
CA GLU A 7 -10.32 -23.82 -18.18
C GLU A 7 -9.22 -24.10 -17.14
N ASP A 8 -7.97 -24.17 -17.58
CA ASP A 8 -6.82 -24.18 -16.67
C ASP A 8 -7.03 -23.01 -15.70
N LYS A 9 -7.34 -23.32 -14.44
CA LYS A 9 -7.45 -22.30 -13.39
C LYS A 9 -6.05 -21.74 -13.15
N MET A 10 -5.67 -20.76 -13.96
CA MET A 10 -4.44 -20.01 -13.76
C MET A 10 -4.51 -19.34 -12.40
N SER A 11 -3.52 -19.65 -11.57
CA SER A 11 -3.37 -18.95 -10.30
C SER A 11 -2.91 -17.51 -10.57
N THR A 12 -3.56 -16.55 -9.93
CA THR A 12 -3.18 -15.14 -10.01
C THR A 12 -2.28 -14.79 -8.84
N MET A 13 -1.10 -14.26 -9.12
CA MET A 13 -0.21 -13.68 -8.11
C MET A 13 -0.45 -12.17 -8.02
N LEU A 14 -0.64 -11.66 -6.80
CA LEU A 14 -0.77 -10.23 -6.52
C LEU A 14 0.48 -9.76 -5.81
N ILE A 15 1.04 -8.63 -6.24
CA ILE A 15 2.23 -8.03 -5.64
C ILE A 15 1.83 -6.68 -5.06
N GLY A 16 1.96 -6.56 -3.74
CA GLY A 16 1.72 -5.34 -2.99
C GLY A 16 2.95 -4.94 -2.18
N TYR A 17 3.19 -3.64 -2.05
CA TYR A 17 4.27 -3.09 -1.24
C TYR A 17 3.73 -2.06 -0.26
N ASP A 18 4.06 -2.21 1.02
CA ASP A 18 3.85 -1.18 2.02
C ASP A 18 4.97 -0.14 1.92
N VAL A 19 4.60 1.12 1.67
CA VAL A 19 5.52 2.23 1.44
C VAL A 19 5.51 3.18 2.65
N GLU A 20 6.37 2.87 3.61
CA GLU A 20 6.35 3.44 4.95
C GLU A 20 7.49 4.43 5.21
N HIS A 21 8.57 4.40 4.42
CA HIS A 21 9.77 5.17 4.73
C HIS A 21 9.63 6.65 4.34
N TRP A 22 9.82 7.55 5.30
CA TRP A 22 9.61 8.99 5.07
C TRP A 22 10.76 9.68 4.32
N ASP A 23 12.00 9.15 4.40
CA ASP A 23 13.16 9.71 3.71
C ASP A 23 12.99 9.74 2.18
N SER A 24 13.09 10.94 1.60
CA SER A 24 12.82 11.15 0.19
C SER A 24 13.81 10.48 -0.76
N LYS A 25 15.07 10.28 -0.35
CA LYS A 25 16.04 9.59 -1.21
C LYS A 25 15.71 8.11 -1.29
N ILE A 26 15.39 7.50 -0.14
CA ILE A 26 15.01 6.09 -0.07
C ILE A 26 13.73 5.85 -0.87
N THR A 27 12.68 6.64 -0.60
CA THR A 27 11.40 6.51 -1.29
C THR A 27 11.54 6.74 -2.79
N ARG A 28 12.27 7.76 -3.22
CA ARG A 28 12.53 7.98 -4.65
C ARG A 28 13.23 6.80 -5.31
N VAL A 29 14.31 6.29 -4.71
CA VAL A 29 15.06 5.16 -5.28
C VAL A 29 14.16 3.92 -5.36
N PHE A 30 13.39 3.64 -4.31
CA PHE A 30 12.43 2.55 -4.31
C PHE A 30 11.39 2.69 -5.43
N LEU A 31 10.71 3.85 -5.51
CA LEU A 31 9.67 4.13 -6.51
C LEU A 31 10.21 3.98 -7.95
N GLN A 32 11.45 4.42 -8.19
CA GLN A 32 12.09 4.23 -9.49
C GLN A 32 12.37 2.76 -9.81
N LYS A 33 12.84 1.99 -8.82
CA LYS A 33 13.19 0.58 -9.02
C LYS A 33 11.97 -0.33 -9.14
N VAL A 34 10.96 -0.16 -8.31
CA VAL A 34 9.72 -0.95 -8.41
C VAL A 34 9.04 -0.69 -9.75
N ARG A 35 8.95 0.59 -10.17
CA ARG A 35 8.44 0.95 -11.49
C ARG A 35 9.21 0.27 -12.61
N GLN A 36 10.55 0.29 -12.56
CA GLN A 36 11.38 -0.34 -13.57
C GLN A 36 11.08 -1.85 -13.67
N ILE A 37 11.13 -2.57 -12.55
CA ILE A 37 10.93 -4.03 -12.52
C ILE A 37 9.56 -4.40 -13.11
N HIS A 38 8.50 -3.72 -12.68
CA HIS A 38 7.15 -4.02 -13.15
C HIS A 38 6.93 -3.65 -14.62
N ASN A 39 7.59 -2.60 -15.11
CA ASN A 39 7.59 -2.25 -16.54
C ASN A 39 8.38 -3.24 -17.40
N ASP A 40 9.53 -3.72 -16.93
CA ASP A 40 10.33 -4.70 -17.65
C ASP A 40 9.61 -6.06 -17.75
N LEU A 41 8.83 -6.42 -16.72
CA LEU A 41 8.08 -7.68 -16.67
C LEU A 41 6.64 -7.58 -17.18
N ASN A 42 6.14 -6.37 -17.44
CA ASN A 42 4.74 -6.10 -17.80
C ASN A 42 3.74 -6.76 -16.82
N VAL A 43 3.99 -6.62 -15.51
CA VAL A 43 3.10 -7.09 -14.44
C VAL A 43 2.64 -5.96 -13.52
N PRO A 44 1.34 -5.92 -13.14
CA PRO A 44 0.80 -4.88 -12.28
C PRO A 44 1.26 -5.02 -10.82
N TYR A 45 1.15 -3.92 -10.07
CA TYR A 45 1.47 -3.87 -8.64
C TYR A 45 0.66 -2.83 -7.90
N THR A 46 0.48 -3.07 -6.60
CA THR A 46 -0.16 -2.11 -5.70
C THR A 46 0.87 -1.52 -4.73
N LEU A 47 0.85 -0.20 -4.56
CA LEU A 47 1.53 0.47 -3.46
C LEU A 47 0.52 0.84 -2.38
N PHE A 48 0.73 0.37 -1.16
CA PHE A 48 -0.02 0.82 0.01
C PHE A 48 0.81 1.88 0.72
N VAL A 49 0.39 3.13 0.61
CA VAL A 49 1.22 4.28 0.98
C VAL A 49 0.76 4.84 2.32
N VAL A 50 1.73 5.02 3.23
CA VAL A 50 1.53 5.78 4.47
C VAL A 50 1.34 7.25 4.15
N GLY A 51 0.32 7.89 4.69
CA GLY A 51 -0.04 9.28 4.39
C GLY A 51 1.09 10.29 4.67
N GLU A 52 1.84 10.13 5.76
CA GLU A 52 3.02 10.96 6.06
C GLU A 52 4.12 10.80 5.00
N THR A 53 4.33 9.57 4.53
CA THR A 53 5.29 9.27 3.46
C THR A 53 4.86 9.92 2.15
N LEU A 54 3.57 9.88 1.82
CA LEU A 54 3.01 10.60 0.68
C LEU A 54 3.22 12.12 0.81
N GLU A 55 2.85 12.70 1.96
CA GLU A 55 2.92 14.14 2.21
C GLU A 55 4.34 14.69 2.08
N LYS A 56 5.35 13.94 2.52
CA LYS A 56 6.77 14.31 2.39
C LYS A 56 7.34 14.13 0.99
N ASN A 57 6.68 13.33 0.14
CA ASN A 57 7.22 12.89 -1.16
C ASN A 57 6.26 13.11 -2.33
N ILE A 58 5.38 14.12 -2.24
CA ILE A 58 4.30 14.41 -3.20
C ILE A 58 4.80 14.37 -4.65
N SER A 59 5.92 15.02 -4.95
CA SER A 59 6.43 15.12 -6.32
C SER A 59 6.87 13.78 -6.91
N GLU A 60 7.37 12.86 -6.08
CA GLU A 60 7.75 11.52 -6.54
C GLU A 60 6.51 10.64 -6.77
N PHE A 61 5.51 10.75 -5.91
CA PHE A 61 4.23 10.04 -6.10
C PHE A 61 3.45 10.57 -7.32
N GLN A 62 3.46 11.87 -7.57
CA GLN A 62 2.87 12.47 -8.77
C GLN A 62 3.53 11.99 -10.07
N ARG A 63 4.82 11.62 -10.03
CA ARG A 63 5.52 11.04 -11.17
C ARG A 63 5.17 9.58 -11.38
N ILE A 64 5.12 8.78 -10.31
CA ILE A 64 4.87 7.34 -10.43
C ILE A 64 3.41 7.01 -10.72
N VAL A 65 2.45 7.81 -10.25
CA VAL A 65 1.00 7.57 -10.51
C VAL A 65 0.64 7.62 -12.00
N GLN A 66 1.53 8.15 -12.85
CA GLN A 66 1.36 8.13 -14.31
C GLN A 66 1.72 6.78 -14.95
N ASP A 67 2.30 5.85 -14.18
CA ASP A 67 2.54 4.47 -14.63
C ASP A 67 1.21 3.74 -14.85
N LYS A 68 1.11 2.94 -15.91
CA LYS A 68 -0.11 2.19 -16.23
C LYS A 68 -0.25 0.90 -15.44
N GLN A 69 0.84 0.45 -14.81
CA GLN A 69 0.88 -0.82 -14.10
C GLN A 69 0.71 -0.69 -12.60
N ILE A 70 0.62 0.54 -12.09
CA ILE A 70 0.50 0.81 -10.67
C ILE A 70 -0.96 1.00 -10.26
N ASP A 71 -1.29 0.45 -9.10
CA ASP A 71 -2.44 0.82 -8.29
C ASP A 71 -1.93 1.44 -6.97
N ILE A 72 -2.51 2.56 -6.53
CA ILE A 72 -2.09 3.24 -5.28
C ILE A 72 -3.24 3.20 -4.30
N GLN A 73 -2.98 2.62 -3.14
CA GLN A 73 -3.92 2.45 -2.03
C GLN A 73 -3.28 2.96 -0.73
N GLN A 74 -3.99 2.90 0.39
CA GLN A 74 -3.51 3.51 1.64
C GLN A 74 -2.98 2.49 2.65
N HIS A 75 -2.05 2.97 3.48
CA HIS A 75 -1.54 2.27 4.63
C HIS A 75 -1.66 3.11 5.91
N THR A 76 -2.85 3.71 6.13
CA THR A 76 -3.12 4.74 7.16
C THR A 76 -2.24 5.99 7.01
N TYR A 77 -2.42 6.99 7.88
CA TYR A 77 -1.66 8.25 7.78
C TYR A 77 -0.29 8.14 8.42
N SER A 78 -0.21 7.59 9.63
CA SER A 78 0.99 7.52 10.47
C SER A 78 1.42 6.09 10.80
N HIS A 79 0.85 5.08 10.11
CA HIS A 79 1.05 3.65 10.39
C HIS A 79 0.38 3.19 11.70
N LEU A 80 -0.78 3.76 12.01
CA LEU A 80 -1.54 3.41 13.21
C LEU A 80 -2.15 2.00 13.09
N LEU A 81 -1.92 1.15 14.09
CA LEU A 81 -2.59 -0.15 14.19
C LEU A 81 -4.11 0.01 14.32
N LEU A 82 -4.87 -0.64 13.44
CA LEU A 82 -6.34 -0.58 13.45
C LEU A 82 -6.97 -1.54 14.46
N LYS A 83 -6.19 -2.48 14.99
CA LYS A 83 -6.62 -3.42 16.01
C LYS A 83 -5.49 -3.66 17.01
N THR A 84 -5.86 -4.06 18.21
CA THR A 84 -4.89 -4.55 19.18
C THR A 84 -4.32 -5.88 18.70
N VAL A 85 -3.00 -5.99 18.68
CA VAL A 85 -2.27 -7.22 18.33
C VAL A 85 -1.62 -7.76 19.59
N VAL A 86 -1.83 -9.05 19.84
CA VAL A 86 -1.13 -9.79 20.88
C VAL A 86 -0.10 -10.68 20.19
N MET A 87 1.17 -10.50 20.55
CA MET A 87 2.27 -11.31 20.06
C MET A 87 2.79 -12.18 21.17
N GLU A 88 2.69 -13.49 20.97
CA GLU A 88 3.22 -14.49 21.88
C GLU A 88 4.51 -15.07 21.30
N SER A 89 5.54 -15.09 22.13
CA SER A 89 6.81 -15.77 21.89
C SER A 89 7.09 -16.69 23.07
N LYS A 90 8.10 -17.56 22.94
CA LYS A 90 8.37 -18.64 23.90
C LYS A 90 8.43 -18.16 25.37
N ASP A 91 8.94 -16.94 25.60
CA ASP A 91 9.18 -16.40 26.95
C ASP A 91 8.50 -15.03 27.18
N LYS A 92 7.67 -14.53 26.24
CA LYS A 92 7.13 -13.17 26.32
C LYS A 92 5.80 -13.03 25.59
N VAL A 93 4.87 -12.31 26.22
CA VAL A 93 3.63 -11.80 25.61
C VAL A 93 3.73 -10.29 25.49
N GLU A 94 3.53 -9.76 24.29
CA GLU A 94 3.50 -8.33 23.99
C GLU A 94 2.14 -7.91 23.46
N ILE A 95 1.64 -6.77 23.93
CA ILE A 95 0.35 -6.22 23.52
C ILE A 95 0.60 -4.87 22.87
N PHE A 96 0.33 -4.78 21.56
CA PHE A 96 0.37 -3.56 20.80
C PHE A 96 -1.05 -3.04 20.64
N LYS A 97 -1.38 -1.94 21.33
CA LYS A 97 -2.75 -1.40 21.30
C LYS A 97 -3.05 -0.78 19.94
N GLY A 98 -4.22 -1.12 19.40
CA GLY A 98 -4.77 -0.39 18.27
C GLY A 98 -5.31 0.98 18.67
N GLY A 99 -5.53 1.84 17.68
CA GLY A 99 -6.18 3.14 17.86
C GLY A 99 -7.65 3.04 18.26
N THR A 100 -8.20 4.15 18.77
CA THR A 100 -9.66 4.29 18.94
C THR A 100 -10.35 4.43 17.58
N LEU A 101 -11.68 4.25 17.55
CA LEU A 101 -12.45 4.42 16.31
C LEU A 101 -12.32 5.83 15.72
N GLU A 102 -12.20 6.85 16.57
CA GLU A 102 -11.99 8.24 16.18
C GLU A 102 -10.63 8.41 15.51
N GLN A 103 -9.56 7.87 16.12
CA GLN A 103 -8.21 7.92 15.56
C GLN A 103 -8.15 7.17 14.22
N ILE A 104 -8.74 5.98 14.15
CA ILE A 104 -8.81 5.19 12.91
C ILE A 104 -9.54 5.96 11.81
N ARG A 105 -10.64 6.63 12.14
CA ARG A 105 -11.39 7.46 11.18
C ARG A 105 -10.55 8.62 10.68
N GLU A 106 -9.79 9.27 11.55
CA GLU A 106 -8.88 10.36 11.18
C GLU A 106 -7.75 9.86 10.26
N GLU A 107 -7.07 8.78 10.64
CA GLU A 107 -5.98 8.16 9.89
C GLU A 107 -6.39 7.77 8.46
N VAL A 108 -7.51 7.06 8.34
CA VAL A 108 -8.05 6.61 7.05
C VAL A 108 -8.57 7.79 6.24
N GLY A 109 -9.26 8.73 6.88
CA GLY A 109 -9.82 9.91 6.24
C GLY A 109 -8.75 10.84 5.66
N LYS A 110 -7.75 11.17 6.47
CA LYS A 110 -6.65 12.06 6.07
C LYS A 110 -5.85 11.48 4.90
N THR A 111 -5.56 10.18 4.93
CA THR A 111 -4.83 9.53 3.83
C THR A 111 -5.64 9.51 2.54
N ASN A 112 -6.95 9.25 2.61
CA ASN A 112 -7.86 9.36 1.47
C ASN A 112 -7.86 10.76 0.86
N GLU A 113 -7.90 11.79 1.70
CA GLU A 113 -7.87 13.19 1.25
C GLU A 113 -6.56 13.52 0.53
N LEU A 114 -5.42 13.08 1.06
CA LEU A 114 -4.11 13.28 0.43
C LEU A 114 -4.02 12.58 -0.93
N LEU A 115 -4.41 11.31 -1.00
CA LEU A 115 -4.41 10.53 -2.25
C LEU A 115 -5.28 11.19 -3.33
N LYS A 116 -6.50 11.62 -2.95
CA LYS A 116 -7.41 12.31 -3.87
C LYS A 116 -6.85 13.67 -4.30
N LYS A 117 -6.37 14.47 -3.35
CA LYS A 117 -5.92 15.85 -3.60
C LYS A 117 -4.67 15.91 -4.47
N TYR A 118 -3.68 15.06 -4.20
CA TYR A 118 -2.36 15.17 -4.84
C TYR A 118 -2.19 14.24 -6.03
N LEU A 119 -2.86 13.08 -6.03
CA LEU A 119 -2.70 12.05 -7.06
C LEU A 119 -3.97 11.82 -7.89
N GLY A 120 -5.12 12.41 -7.50
CA GLY A 120 -6.40 12.16 -8.16
C GLY A 120 -6.93 10.73 -7.92
N VAL A 121 -6.37 10.00 -6.96
CA VAL A 121 -6.67 8.60 -6.71
C VAL A 121 -7.91 8.47 -5.82
N LYS A 122 -8.88 7.65 -6.25
CA LYS A 122 -9.97 7.19 -5.40
C LYS A 122 -9.54 5.89 -4.72
N CYS A 123 -9.09 6.00 -3.47
CA CYS A 123 -8.64 4.86 -2.68
C CYS A 123 -9.82 3.93 -2.34
N ILE A 124 -9.63 2.62 -2.52
CA ILE A 124 -10.59 1.55 -2.19
C ILE A 124 -9.95 0.38 -1.42
N GLY A 125 -8.61 0.36 -1.34
CA GLY A 125 -7.83 -0.64 -0.61
C GLY A 125 -7.16 -0.05 0.62
N LEU A 126 -6.93 -0.89 1.63
CA LEU A 126 -6.29 -0.55 2.89
C LEU A 126 -5.48 -1.77 3.37
N THR A 127 -4.21 -1.56 3.70
CA THR A 127 -3.41 -2.46 4.56
C THR A 127 -3.17 -1.73 5.88
N ALA A 128 -3.05 -2.46 7.00
CA ALA A 128 -2.70 -1.91 8.33
C ALA A 128 -2.50 -3.03 9.36
#